data_AF-A0A6P5DE60-F1
#
_entry.id   AF-A0A6P5DE60-F1
#
_cell.length_a   1.000
_cell.length_b   1.000
_cell.length_c   1.000
_cell.angle_alpha   90.00
_cell.angle_beta   90.00
_cell.angle_gamma   90.00
#
_symmetry.space_group_name_H-M   'P 1'
#
loop_
_entity.id
_entity.type
_entity.pdbx_description
1 polymer ?
#
loop_
_entity_poly.entity_id
_entity_poly.type
_entity_poly.pdbx_seq_one_letter_code
_entity_poly.pdbx_strand_id
1 'polypeptide(L)'
;MPASSPSLLSPKGPQGDMGGPVREPALSVALWLSWGAALGAVACAMVLLTQQTELQTLRREVTRLQRNGGPSEKGEGNPWLNLQEQSPDGTEGQENGERSRRRRAVLTRKHKKKRSVLHLVPINITSKEDSDVTEVMWQPALQRGRGLEAQGYVVRVWDAGVYLLYSQVLFHDETFTMGQMVSREGQGRQETLFRCIQSMPSNPDWAYNSCYSAGVFHLHQGDILSVVIPRARAKLSLSPHGTFLGLVKL
;
A
#
# COMPACT_ATOMS: atom_id res chain seq x y z
N MET A 1 74.27 -30.50 36.93
CA MET A 1 74.04 -31.96 36.94
C MET A 1 74.70 -32.53 38.18
N PRO A 2 74.04 -33.35 39.01
CA PRO A 2 72.68 -33.29 39.54
C PRO A 2 72.69 -33.00 41.07
N ALA A 3 71.59 -32.50 41.63
CA ALA A 3 71.36 -32.43 43.07
C ALA A 3 69.87 -32.49 43.36
N SER A 4 69.46 -33.44 44.21
CA SER A 4 68.23 -33.44 45.03
C SER A 4 68.14 -34.83 45.70
N SER A 5 68.60 -35.03 46.95
CA SER A 5 68.06 -34.60 48.25
C SER A 5 66.90 -35.45 48.77
N PRO A 6 66.91 -35.79 50.07
CA PRO A 6 65.68 -35.88 50.84
C PRO A 6 65.69 -35.08 52.17
N SER A 7 64.49 -34.59 52.53
CA SER A 7 63.83 -34.50 53.86
C SER A 7 64.47 -33.75 55.06
N LEU A 8 63.75 -32.77 55.65
CA LEU A 8 63.05 -32.82 56.97
C LEU A 8 62.74 -31.44 57.60
N LEU A 9 61.55 -31.38 58.24
CA LEU A 9 61.13 -30.64 59.45
C LEU A 9 60.65 -29.15 59.41
N SER A 10 59.48 -28.99 60.05
CA SER A 10 58.68 -27.79 60.38
C SER A 10 59.14 -27.17 61.72
N PRO A 11 58.72 -25.94 62.14
CA PRO A 11 57.51 -25.80 62.98
C PRO A 11 56.77 -24.42 62.90
N LYS A 12 55.86 -24.17 63.86
CA LYS A 12 54.52 -23.53 63.80
C LYS A 12 54.38 -22.17 64.53
N GLY A 13 53.39 -21.34 64.14
CA GLY A 13 52.59 -20.42 64.99
C GLY A 13 52.47 -18.94 64.52
N PRO A 14 51.51 -18.10 65.00
CA PRO A 14 50.14 -18.33 65.54
C PRO A 14 49.02 -17.36 65.03
N GLN A 15 47.76 -17.73 65.38
CA GLN A 15 46.49 -17.00 65.67
C GLN A 15 46.27 -15.49 65.32
N GLY A 16 45.10 -15.19 64.73
CA GLY A 16 44.52 -13.82 64.62
C GLY A 16 43.02 -13.85 64.25
N ASP A 17 42.23 -13.04 64.95
CA ASP A 17 40.77 -13.09 65.16
C ASP A 17 39.97 -12.06 64.32
N MET A 18 38.66 -12.32 64.17
CA MET A 18 37.49 -11.50 63.77
C MET A 18 37.49 -10.52 62.57
N GLY A 19 36.47 -10.68 61.71
CA GLY A 19 35.59 -9.58 61.30
C GLY A 19 35.52 -9.24 59.80
N GLY A 20 34.51 -9.77 59.09
CA GLY A 20 34.14 -9.28 57.75
C GLY A 20 32.72 -9.74 57.36
N PRO A 21 31.83 -8.84 56.87
CA PRO A 21 30.40 -9.11 56.78
C PRO A 21 30.10 -10.09 55.64
N VAL A 22 29.31 -11.12 55.93
CA VAL A 22 28.67 -11.97 54.92
C VAL A 22 27.67 -11.08 54.16
N ARG A 23 28.08 -10.59 52.99
CA ARG A 23 27.22 -9.79 52.11
C ARG A 23 26.42 -10.76 51.24
N GLU A 24 25.14 -10.90 51.59
CA GLU A 24 24.18 -11.80 50.96
C GLU A 24 24.05 -11.52 49.44
N PRO A 25 24.29 -12.52 48.56
CA PRO A 25 24.16 -12.36 47.11
C PRO A 25 22.71 -12.09 46.64
N ALA A 26 21.72 -12.34 47.51
CA ALA A 26 20.30 -12.12 47.21
C ALA A 26 19.91 -10.63 47.08
N LEU A 27 20.54 -9.75 47.87
CA LEU A 27 20.26 -8.31 47.82
C LEU A 27 20.73 -7.66 46.51
N SER A 28 21.85 -8.16 45.95
CA SER A 28 22.38 -7.66 44.68
C SER A 28 21.43 -7.99 43.53
N VAL A 29 20.98 -9.25 43.41
CA VAL A 29 20.08 -9.69 42.34
C VAL A 29 18.71 -8.99 42.41
N ALA A 30 18.17 -8.78 43.60
CA ALA A 30 16.91 -8.04 43.78
C ALA A 30 17.02 -6.56 43.34
N LEU A 31 18.16 -5.92 43.58
CA LEU A 31 18.45 -4.55 43.12
C LEU A 31 18.54 -4.46 41.59
N TRP A 32 19.19 -5.44 40.93
CA TRP A 32 19.27 -5.50 39.46
C TRP A 32 17.90 -5.73 38.80
N LEU A 33 17.09 -6.63 39.35
CA LEU A 33 15.75 -6.91 38.84
C LEU A 33 14.79 -5.72 39.03
N SER A 34 14.92 -4.99 40.13
CA SER A 34 14.14 -3.77 40.42
C SER A 34 14.42 -2.66 39.40
N TRP A 35 15.69 -2.41 39.07
CA TRP A 35 16.07 -1.40 38.07
C TRP A 35 15.65 -1.80 36.65
N GLY A 36 15.71 -3.09 36.32
CA GLY A 36 15.20 -3.60 35.04
C GLY A 36 13.69 -3.36 34.87
N ALA A 37 12.90 -3.64 35.92
CA ALA A 37 11.46 -3.41 35.91
C ALA A 37 11.12 -1.90 35.83
N ALA A 38 11.85 -1.05 36.56
CA ALA A 38 11.66 0.39 36.53
C ALA A 38 11.97 0.99 35.14
N LEU A 39 13.06 0.58 34.51
CA LEU A 39 13.42 1.02 33.16
C LEU A 39 12.41 0.54 32.11
N GLY A 40 11.92 -0.70 32.24
CA GLY A 40 10.85 -1.22 31.39
C GLY A 40 9.55 -0.43 31.53
N ALA A 41 9.14 -0.08 32.75
CA ALA A 41 7.96 0.73 33.01
C ALA A 41 8.09 2.15 32.43
N VAL A 42 9.26 2.77 32.54
CA VAL A 42 9.54 4.09 31.95
C VAL A 42 9.50 4.03 30.42
N ALA A 43 10.10 3.00 29.80
CA ALA A 43 10.03 2.82 28.35
C ALA A 43 8.58 2.64 27.86
N CYS A 44 7.78 1.82 28.56
CA CYS A 44 6.35 1.67 28.28
C CYS A 44 5.59 2.99 28.43
N ALA A 45 5.85 3.77 29.48
CA ALA A 45 5.22 5.07 29.67
C ALA A 45 5.56 6.05 28.54
N MET A 46 6.81 6.07 28.08
CA MET A 46 7.23 6.90 26.95
C MET A 46 6.53 6.50 25.64
N VAL A 47 6.40 5.21 25.37
CA VAL A 47 5.65 4.71 24.19
C VAL A 47 4.16 5.07 24.27
N LEU A 48 3.56 4.95 25.46
CA LEU A 48 2.16 5.35 25.66
C LEU A 48 1.97 6.86 25.47
N LEU A 49 2.93 7.68 25.91
CA LEU A 49 2.90 9.13 25.71
C LEU A 49 3.05 9.51 24.24
N THR A 50 3.95 8.87 23.49
CA THR A 50 4.08 9.12 22.04
C THR A 50 2.83 8.68 21.27
N GLN A 51 2.22 7.55 21.66
CA GLN A 51 0.95 7.13 21.06
C GLN A 51 -0.20 8.09 21.41
N GLN A 52 -0.23 8.66 22.62
CA GLN A 52 -1.25 9.64 22.99
C GLN A 52 -1.14 10.94 22.19
N THR A 53 0.06 11.42 21.88
CA THR A 53 0.23 12.66 21.10
C THR A 53 -0.19 12.47 19.64
N GLU A 54 0.09 11.32 19.05
CA GLU A 54 -0.40 10.96 17.71
C GLU A 54 -1.92 10.86 17.67
N LEU A 55 -2.54 10.20 18.65
CA LEU A 55 -4.00 10.11 18.76
C LEU A 55 -4.66 11.48 18.92
N GLN A 56 -4.07 12.39 19.70
CA GLN A 56 -4.59 13.75 19.81
C GLN A 56 -4.45 14.52 18.50
N THR A 57 -3.36 14.35 17.77
CA THR A 57 -3.13 15.00 16.49
C THR A 57 -4.13 14.50 15.45
N LEU A 58 -4.32 13.19 15.35
CA LEU A 58 -5.31 12.55 14.49
C LEU A 58 -6.74 12.98 14.83
N ARG A 59 -7.10 13.06 16.12
CA ARG A 59 -8.42 13.58 16.55
C ARG A 59 -8.64 15.04 16.14
N ARG A 60 -7.60 15.89 16.24
CA ARG A 60 -7.65 17.28 15.75
C ARG A 60 -7.78 17.35 14.23
N GLU A 61 -7.09 16.48 13.50
CA GLU A 61 -7.23 16.39 12.04
C GLU A 61 -8.62 15.91 11.63
N VAL A 62 -9.18 14.89 12.28
CA VAL A 62 -10.54 14.40 12.02
C VAL A 62 -11.58 15.46 12.34
N THR A 63 -11.50 16.17 13.47
CA THR A 63 -12.43 17.27 13.78
C THR A 63 -12.28 18.45 12.82
N ARG A 64 -11.06 18.74 12.34
CA ARG A 64 -10.85 19.75 11.30
C ARG A 64 -11.45 19.32 9.96
N LEU A 65 -11.30 18.04 9.59
CA LEU A 65 -11.87 17.49 8.35
C LEU A 65 -13.41 17.38 8.43
N GLN A 66 -13.97 17.01 9.58
CA GLN A 66 -15.42 17.04 9.83
C GLN A 66 -15.97 18.47 9.82
N ARG A 67 -15.26 19.44 10.39
CA ARG A 67 -15.66 20.86 10.32
C ARG A 67 -15.57 21.41 8.89
N ASN A 68 -14.60 20.96 8.10
CA ASN A 68 -14.47 21.32 6.68
C ASN A 68 -15.36 20.49 5.75
N GLY A 69 -16.04 19.47 6.27
CA GLY A 69 -16.84 18.49 5.51
C GLY A 69 -18.23 18.23 6.09
N GLY A 70 -18.79 19.17 6.85
CA GLY A 70 -20.16 19.10 7.38
C GLY A 70 -21.21 19.30 6.27
N PRO A 71 -22.44 18.80 6.48
CA PRO A 71 -23.30 18.20 5.44
C PRO A 71 -23.89 19.22 4.46
N SER A 72 -23.65 19.00 3.17
CA SER A 72 -24.39 19.65 2.08
C SER A 72 -25.70 18.89 1.88
N GLU A 73 -26.71 19.19 2.69
CA GLU A 73 -28.11 18.94 2.31
C GLU A 73 -28.66 20.13 1.50
N LYS A 74 -29.47 19.77 0.49
CA LYS A 74 -30.30 20.58 -0.42
C LYS A 74 -29.63 21.23 -1.63
N GLY A 75 -30.08 20.76 -2.80
CA GLY A 75 -30.21 21.59 -3.99
C GLY A 75 -30.08 20.80 -5.30
N GLU A 76 -31.10 20.03 -5.65
CA GLU A 76 -31.35 19.72 -7.07
C GLU A 76 -31.45 21.03 -7.85
N GLY A 77 -30.66 21.18 -8.92
CA GLY A 77 -30.67 22.37 -9.75
C GLY A 77 -29.46 22.44 -10.69
N ASN A 78 -29.67 22.03 -11.94
CA ASN A 78 -28.72 22.09 -13.04
C ASN A 78 -28.15 23.50 -13.26
N PRO A 79 -26.82 23.70 -13.35
CA PRO A 79 -26.25 24.99 -13.73
C PRO A 79 -25.42 24.86 -15.01
N TRP A 80 -26.09 24.87 -16.16
CA TRP A 80 -25.50 25.29 -17.43
C TRP A 80 -26.55 26.13 -18.13
N LEU A 81 -26.50 27.44 -17.89
CA LEU A 81 -26.96 28.52 -18.78
C LEU A 81 -26.65 29.86 -18.10
N ASN A 82 -26.18 30.80 -18.91
CA ASN A 82 -25.94 32.22 -18.63
C ASN A 82 -24.59 32.59 -18.02
N LEU A 83 -23.58 32.69 -18.90
CA LEU A 83 -22.56 33.71 -18.73
C LEU A 83 -22.32 34.41 -20.07
N GLN A 84 -23.20 35.36 -20.37
CA GLN A 84 -22.97 36.34 -21.42
C GLN A 84 -23.39 37.73 -20.92
N GLU A 85 -22.40 38.62 -20.93
CA GLU A 85 -22.46 40.08 -20.94
C GLU A 85 -23.10 40.81 -19.74
N GLN A 86 -22.24 41.44 -18.91
CA GLN A 86 -22.21 42.91 -18.80
C GLN A 86 -21.01 43.40 -17.99
N SER A 87 -20.48 44.53 -18.43
CA SER A 87 -19.41 45.38 -17.89
C SER A 87 -19.95 46.82 -17.91
N PRO A 88 -19.31 47.85 -17.33
CA PRO A 88 -18.83 48.01 -15.95
C PRO A 88 -19.39 49.33 -15.32
N ASP A 89 -19.47 49.44 -13.99
CA ASP A 89 -19.15 50.71 -13.31
C ASP A 89 -19.02 50.53 -11.78
N GLY A 90 -18.18 51.34 -11.12
CA GLY A 90 -18.17 51.47 -9.65
C GLY A 90 -16.83 51.27 -8.92
N THR A 91 -15.88 52.18 -9.16
CA THR A 91 -15.13 52.98 -8.17
C THR A 91 -14.55 52.31 -6.89
N GLU A 92 -13.23 52.16 -6.93
CA GLU A 92 -12.22 52.52 -5.91
C GLU A 92 -12.41 52.04 -4.46
N GLY A 93 -11.55 51.09 -4.07
CA GLY A 93 -11.40 50.63 -2.68
C GLY A 93 -10.70 49.28 -2.52
N GLN A 94 -10.43 48.55 -3.61
CA GLN A 94 -10.05 47.14 -3.59
C GLN A 94 -8.59 46.85 -4.03
N GLU A 95 -7.73 47.85 -4.27
CA GLU A 95 -6.39 47.57 -4.81
C GLU A 95 -5.41 46.92 -3.80
N ASN A 96 -5.52 47.23 -2.50
CA ASN A 96 -4.55 46.73 -1.50
C ASN A 96 -4.79 45.28 -1.07
N GLY A 97 -6.05 44.81 -1.12
CA GLY A 97 -6.40 43.42 -0.79
C GLY A 97 -6.09 42.44 -1.93
N GLU A 98 -6.29 42.87 -3.18
CA GLU A 98 -6.04 42.05 -4.36
C GLU A 98 -4.55 41.82 -4.62
N ARG A 99 -3.70 42.83 -4.40
CA ARG A 99 -2.24 42.68 -4.58
C ARG A 99 -1.64 41.65 -3.62
N SER A 100 -2.18 41.55 -2.40
CA SER A 100 -1.78 40.57 -1.38
C SER A 100 -2.32 39.15 -1.67
N ARG A 101 -3.55 39.04 -2.19
CA ARG A 101 -4.12 37.75 -2.64
C ARG A 101 -3.46 37.24 -3.92
N ARG A 102 -3.12 38.13 -4.87
CA ARG A 102 -2.43 37.81 -6.12
C ARG A 102 -0.99 37.35 -5.87
N ARG A 103 -0.27 37.96 -4.91
CA ARG A 103 1.07 37.49 -4.50
C ARG A 103 1.04 36.12 -3.80
N ARG A 104 -0.02 35.79 -3.05
CA ARG A 104 -0.17 34.46 -2.43
C ARG A 104 -0.66 33.39 -3.41
N ALA A 105 -1.44 33.74 -4.42
CA ALA A 105 -1.88 32.81 -5.47
C ALA A 105 -0.74 32.38 -6.42
N VAL A 106 0.31 33.20 -6.56
CA VAL A 106 1.45 32.94 -7.46
C VAL A 106 2.46 31.95 -6.86
N LEU A 107 2.52 31.78 -5.53
CA LEU A 107 3.53 30.95 -4.85
C LEU A 107 3.10 29.51 -4.56
N THR A 108 1.85 29.13 -4.79
CA THR A 108 1.39 27.74 -4.58
C THR A 108 0.47 27.24 -5.69
N ARG A 109 0.79 27.51 -6.95
CA ARG A 109 0.46 26.52 -8.00
C ARG A 109 1.48 25.39 -7.88
N LYS A 110 1.46 24.66 -6.75
CA LYS A 110 2.04 23.31 -6.71
C LYS A 110 1.39 22.60 -7.88
N HIS A 111 2.12 22.39 -8.96
CA HIS A 111 1.67 21.53 -10.03
C HIS A 111 1.38 20.19 -9.35
N LYS A 112 0.11 19.92 -9.02
CA LYS A 112 -0.32 18.59 -8.59
C LYS A 112 0.03 17.71 -9.78
N LYS A 113 1.17 17.01 -9.67
CA LYS A 113 1.69 16.16 -10.73
C LYS A 113 0.54 15.22 -11.07
N LYS A 114 0.03 15.36 -12.29
CA LYS A 114 -1.13 14.59 -12.75
C LYS A 114 -0.71 13.11 -12.69
N ARG A 115 -1.34 12.30 -11.85
CA ARG A 115 -1.03 10.86 -11.75
C ARG A 115 -1.22 10.19 -13.11
N SER A 116 -0.31 9.28 -13.46
CA SER A 116 -0.48 8.44 -14.65
C SER A 116 -1.52 7.38 -14.33
N VAL A 117 -2.54 7.26 -15.17
CA VAL A 117 -3.66 6.33 -14.98
C VAL A 117 -3.95 5.63 -16.30
N LEU A 118 -4.19 4.33 -16.23
CA LEU A 118 -4.68 3.52 -17.34
C LEU A 118 -5.81 2.63 -16.82
N HIS A 119 -6.99 2.71 -17.43
CA HIS A 119 -8.11 1.80 -17.21
C HIS A 119 -8.46 1.14 -18.52
N LEU A 120 -8.55 -0.18 -18.49
CA LEU A 120 -8.66 -1.06 -19.63
C LEU A 120 -9.93 -1.90 -19.51
N VAL A 121 -10.57 -2.11 -20.64
CA VAL A 121 -11.78 -2.93 -20.78
C VAL A 121 -11.52 -3.98 -21.87
N PRO A 122 -12.17 -5.14 -21.81
CA PRO A 122 -11.95 -6.21 -22.77
C PRO A 122 -12.53 -5.87 -24.15
N ILE A 123 -11.86 -6.34 -25.19
CA ILE A 123 -12.35 -6.32 -26.58
C ILE A 123 -12.67 -7.74 -27.04
N ASN A 124 -11.77 -8.66 -26.73
CA ASN A 124 -11.83 -10.04 -27.18
C ASN A 124 -11.16 -10.97 -26.15
N ILE A 125 -11.43 -12.26 -26.25
CA ILE A 125 -10.76 -13.32 -25.52
C ILE A 125 -10.20 -14.34 -26.49
N THR A 126 -9.04 -14.91 -26.15
CA THR A 126 -8.45 -16.00 -26.92
C THR A 126 -7.99 -17.11 -26.01
N SER A 127 -8.23 -18.34 -26.43
CA SER A 127 -7.71 -19.56 -25.81
C SER A 127 -7.09 -20.38 -26.92
N LYS A 128 -5.80 -20.71 -26.80
CA LYS A 128 -5.17 -21.65 -27.74
C LYS A 128 -5.60 -23.07 -27.36
N GLU A 129 -5.77 -23.94 -28.35
CA GLU A 129 -6.26 -25.31 -28.16
C GLU A 129 -5.32 -26.16 -27.31
N ASP A 130 -4.01 -25.94 -27.44
CA ASP A 130 -2.97 -26.68 -26.72
C ASP A 130 -2.58 -26.06 -25.37
N SER A 131 -3.28 -25.02 -24.91
CA SER A 131 -2.98 -24.33 -23.65
C SER A 131 -4.20 -24.24 -22.74
N ASP A 132 -4.01 -24.59 -21.47
CA ASP A 132 -4.99 -24.38 -20.39
C ASP A 132 -5.08 -22.92 -19.95
N VAL A 133 -5.12 -22.00 -20.91
CA VAL A 133 -5.02 -20.56 -20.70
C VAL A 133 -5.99 -19.83 -21.63
N THR A 134 -6.74 -18.90 -21.04
CA THR A 134 -7.51 -17.88 -21.75
C THR A 134 -6.92 -16.50 -21.42
N GLU A 135 -6.65 -15.72 -22.47
CA GLU A 135 -6.13 -14.35 -22.39
C GLU A 135 -7.19 -13.34 -22.83
N VAL A 136 -7.12 -12.13 -22.28
CA VAL A 136 -8.03 -11.04 -22.58
C VAL A 136 -7.29 -9.98 -23.38
N MET A 137 -7.84 -9.58 -24.53
CA MET A 137 -7.35 -8.45 -25.31
C MET A 137 -7.95 -7.16 -24.77
N TRP A 138 -7.11 -6.17 -24.51
CA TRP A 138 -7.47 -4.95 -23.80
C TRP A 138 -7.50 -3.72 -24.71
N GLN A 139 -8.45 -2.81 -24.46
CA GLN A 139 -8.42 -1.44 -24.98
C GLN A 139 -8.46 -0.40 -23.86
N PRO A 140 -7.80 0.76 -24.03
CA PRO A 140 -7.95 1.90 -23.14
C PRO A 140 -9.37 2.48 -23.12
N ALA A 141 -10.01 2.45 -21.95
CA ALA A 141 -11.23 3.21 -21.67
C ALA A 141 -10.91 4.57 -21.01
N LEU A 142 -9.81 4.64 -20.25
CA LEU A 142 -9.26 5.90 -19.72
C LEU A 142 -7.73 5.83 -19.74
N GLN A 143 -7.09 6.83 -20.33
CA GLN A 143 -5.64 6.96 -20.32
C GLN A 143 -5.21 8.38 -19.99
N ARG A 144 -4.27 8.51 -19.05
CA ARG A 144 -3.68 9.77 -18.64
C ARG A 144 -2.20 9.56 -18.36
N GLY A 145 -1.35 10.38 -18.99
CA GLY A 145 0.11 10.19 -18.94
C GLY A 145 0.60 9.28 -20.06
N ARG A 146 1.91 8.98 -20.06
CA ARG A 146 2.57 8.16 -21.09
C ARG A 146 3.35 6.96 -20.52
N GLY A 147 3.29 6.75 -19.20
CA GLY A 147 4.08 5.73 -18.52
C GLY A 147 3.55 4.30 -18.69
N LEU A 148 2.39 4.12 -19.31
CA LEU A 148 1.69 2.84 -19.48
C LEU A 148 1.05 2.79 -20.86
N GLU A 149 1.10 1.62 -21.50
CA GLU A 149 0.53 1.37 -22.82
C GLU A 149 -0.07 -0.04 -22.90
N ALA A 150 -1.29 -0.16 -23.41
CA ALA A 150 -1.88 -1.46 -23.72
C ALA A 150 -1.43 -1.92 -25.11
N GLN A 151 -0.95 -3.16 -25.22
CA GLN A 151 -0.47 -3.78 -26.44
C GLN A 151 -1.17 -5.14 -26.61
N GLY A 152 -2.42 -5.13 -27.09
CA GLY A 152 -3.23 -6.33 -27.26
C GLY A 152 -3.53 -7.00 -25.92
N TYR A 153 -2.90 -8.14 -25.64
CA TYR A 153 -3.12 -8.95 -24.43
C TYR A 153 -2.32 -8.48 -23.20
N VAL A 154 -1.35 -7.60 -23.41
CA VAL A 154 -0.41 -7.19 -22.36
C VAL A 154 -0.41 -5.67 -22.16
N VAL A 155 0.14 -5.23 -21.03
CA VAL A 155 0.39 -3.82 -20.73
C VAL A 155 1.89 -3.61 -20.56
N ARG A 156 2.47 -2.71 -21.34
CA ARG A 156 3.88 -2.35 -21.26
C ARG A 156 4.07 -1.14 -20.33
N VAL A 157 5.06 -1.24 -19.45
CA VAL A 157 5.44 -0.19 -18.51
C VAL A 157 6.59 0.64 -19.09
N TRP A 158 6.35 1.92 -19.33
CA TRP A 158 7.36 2.84 -19.85
C TRP A 158 8.04 3.66 -18.76
N ASP A 159 7.31 4.01 -17.69
CA ASP A 159 7.89 4.75 -16.57
C ASP A 159 7.97 3.87 -15.33
N ALA A 160 9.16 3.66 -14.79
CA ALA A 160 9.33 2.98 -13.51
C ALA A 160 8.61 3.73 -12.36
N GLY A 161 8.15 3.00 -11.35
CA GLY A 161 7.56 3.56 -10.15
C GLY A 161 6.63 2.61 -9.41
N VAL A 162 5.97 3.13 -8.38
CA VAL A 162 4.99 2.40 -7.59
C VAL A 162 3.60 2.60 -8.20
N TYR A 163 2.91 1.50 -8.47
CA TYR A 163 1.59 1.49 -9.09
C TYR A 163 0.60 0.71 -8.22
N LEU A 164 -0.61 1.26 -8.05
CA LEU A 164 -1.78 0.48 -7.68
C LEU A 164 -2.29 -0.24 -8.92
N LEU A 165 -2.36 -1.57 -8.88
CA LEU A 165 -2.96 -2.42 -9.89
C LEU A 165 -4.25 -3.00 -9.33
N TYR A 166 -5.29 -3.04 -10.15
CA TYR A 166 -6.57 -3.69 -9.81
C TYR A 166 -7.13 -4.40 -11.03
N SER A 167 -7.76 -5.55 -10.83
CA SER A 167 -8.35 -6.34 -11.90
C SER A 167 -9.63 -7.00 -11.43
N GLN A 168 -10.65 -6.97 -12.30
CA GLN A 168 -11.88 -7.72 -12.14
C GLN A 168 -12.15 -8.56 -13.38
N VAL A 169 -12.65 -9.78 -13.19
CA VAL A 169 -13.21 -10.61 -14.26
C VAL A 169 -14.57 -11.11 -13.79
N LEU A 170 -15.59 -10.97 -14.65
CA LEU A 170 -16.92 -11.54 -14.42
C LEU A 170 -17.03 -12.87 -15.16
N PHE A 171 -17.06 -13.97 -14.41
CA PHE A 171 -17.18 -15.32 -14.95
C PHE A 171 -18.65 -15.73 -15.09
N HIS A 172 -18.94 -16.47 -16.16
CA HIS A 172 -20.18 -17.22 -16.36
C HIS A 172 -19.82 -18.64 -16.77
N ASP A 173 -19.26 -19.39 -15.83
CA ASP A 173 -18.60 -20.67 -16.07
C ASP A 173 -18.91 -21.64 -14.94
N GLU A 174 -19.24 -22.89 -15.27
CA GLU A 174 -19.62 -23.95 -14.32
C GLU A 174 -18.39 -24.72 -13.78
N THR A 175 -17.19 -24.41 -14.26
CA THR A 175 -15.95 -24.98 -13.74
C THR A 175 -15.82 -24.68 -12.25
N PHE A 176 -15.64 -25.73 -11.43
CA PHE A 176 -15.66 -25.66 -9.96
C PHE A 176 -14.90 -24.45 -9.36
N THR A 177 -13.75 -24.10 -9.93
CA THR A 177 -13.02 -22.87 -9.59
C THR A 177 -12.60 -22.10 -10.83
N MET A 178 -12.91 -20.80 -10.79
CA MET A 178 -12.48 -19.81 -11.76
C MET A 178 -11.64 -18.75 -11.08
N GLY A 179 -10.91 -17.97 -11.87
CA GLY A 179 -10.03 -16.95 -11.34
C GLY A 179 -9.09 -16.40 -12.38
N GLN A 180 -8.30 -15.42 -11.95
CA GLN A 180 -7.29 -14.79 -12.79
C GLN A 180 -5.98 -14.65 -12.02
N MET A 181 -4.91 -14.63 -12.78
CA MET A 181 -3.57 -14.33 -12.32
C MET A 181 -3.06 -13.08 -13.05
N VAL A 182 -2.59 -12.11 -12.29
CA VAL A 182 -1.88 -10.95 -12.83
C VAL A 182 -0.41 -11.17 -12.58
N SER A 183 0.38 -11.17 -13.66
CA SER A 183 1.82 -11.39 -13.58
C SER A 183 2.58 -10.26 -14.27
N ARG A 184 3.83 -10.07 -13.83
CA ARG A 184 4.81 -9.26 -14.55
C ARG A 184 5.88 -10.16 -15.14
N GLU A 185 6.37 -9.78 -16.31
CA GLU A 185 7.57 -10.30 -16.91
C GLU A 185 8.56 -9.15 -17.11
N GLY A 186 9.75 -9.30 -16.54
CA GLY A 186 10.79 -8.28 -16.60
C GLY A 186 12.13 -8.88 -16.16
N GLN A 187 13.23 -8.37 -16.70
CA GLN A 187 14.59 -8.83 -16.35
C GLN A 187 14.80 -10.35 -16.54
N GLY A 188 14.11 -10.95 -17.52
CA GLY A 188 14.20 -12.39 -17.81
C GLY A 188 13.47 -13.30 -16.82
N ARG A 189 12.62 -12.74 -15.94
CA ARG A 189 11.84 -13.51 -14.96
C ARG A 189 10.36 -13.13 -14.99
N GLN A 190 9.52 -14.13 -14.86
CA GLN A 190 8.08 -13.95 -14.61
C GLN A 190 7.77 -14.04 -13.11
N GLU A 191 6.91 -13.15 -12.62
CA GLU A 191 6.48 -13.09 -11.23
C GLU A 191 4.97 -12.81 -11.14
N THR A 192 4.26 -13.64 -10.38
CA THR A 192 2.85 -13.39 -10.05
C THR A 192 2.74 -12.25 -9.05
N LEU A 193 2.01 -11.19 -9.42
CA LEU A 193 1.74 -10.06 -8.54
C LEU A 193 0.59 -10.38 -7.57
N PHE A 194 -0.53 -10.86 -8.12
CA PHE A 194 -1.67 -11.31 -7.33
C PHE A 194 -2.54 -12.29 -8.11
N ARG A 195 -3.39 -12.99 -7.37
CA ARG A 195 -4.40 -13.91 -7.91
C ARG A 195 -5.77 -13.61 -7.31
N CYS A 196 -6.81 -13.98 -8.03
CA CYS A 196 -8.17 -14.04 -7.52
C CYS A 196 -8.73 -15.42 -7.86
N ILE A 197 -9.44 -16.04 -6.91
CA ILE A 197 -10.03 -17.37 -7.08
C ILE A 197 -11.46 -17.30 -6.54
N GLN A 198 -12.41 -17.85 -7.29
CA GLN A 198 -13.81 -17.99 -6.90
C GLN A 198 -14.28 -19.42 -7.14
N SER A 199 -15.06 -19.93 -6.19
CA SER A 199 -15.85 -21.14 -6.40
C SER A 199 -17.07 -20.82 -7.26
N MET A 200 -17.38 -21.67 -8.21
CA MET A 200 -18.53 -21.48 -9.10
C MET A 200 -19.65 -22.46 -8.77
N PRO A 201 -20.92 -22.03 -8.86
CA PRO A 201 -22.05 -22.95 -8.91
C PRO A 201 -21.94 -23.96 -10.04
N SER A 202 -22.39 -25.20 -9.80
CA SER A 202 -22.39 -26.26 -10.82
C SER A 202 -23.55 -26.15 -11.81
N ASN A 203 -24.56 -25.33 -11.54
CA ASN A 203 -25.69 -25.15 -12.45
C ASN A 203 -25.43 -23.90 -13.33
N PRO A 204 -25.43 -24.07 -14.66
CA PRO A 204 -25.04 -23.02 -15.61
C PRO A 204 -25.97 -21.80 -15.60
N ASP A 205 -27.23 -21.93 -15.17
CA ASP A 205 -28.20 -20.83 -15.17
C ASP A 205 -27.85 -19.71 -14.16
N TRP A 206 -27.06 -20.04 -13.14
CA TRP A 206 -26.67 -19.12 -12.08
C TRP A 206 -25.18 -19.19 -11.72
N ALA A 207 -24.35 -19.81 -12.58
CA ALA A 207 -22.90 -19.88 -12.42
C ALA A 207 -22.19 -18.55 -12.73
N TYR A 208 -22.58 -17.47 -12.06
CA TYR A 208 -22.03 -16.13 -12.22
C TYR A 208 -21.28 -15.69 -10.97
N ASN A 209 -20.03 -15.23 -11.13
CA ASN A 209 -19.28 -14.59 -10.06
C ASN A 209 -18.29 -13.57 -10.61
N SER A 210 -18.19 -12.42 -9.94
CA SER A 210 -17.09 -11.48 -10.14
C SER A 210 -15.90 -11.85 -9.25
N CYS A 211 -14.70 -11.83 -9.82
CA CYS A 211 -13.46 -12.01 -9.08
C CYS A 211 -12.64 -10.72 -9.16
N TYR A 212 -12.57 -9.96 -8.06
CA TYR A 212 -11.78 -8.73 -7.96
C TYR A 212 -10.56 -8.93 -7.06
N SER A 213 -9.41 -8.42 -7.47
CA SER A 213 -8.22 -8.33 -6.63
C SER A 213 -7.35 -7.13 -7.02
N ALA A 214 -6.56 -6.63 -6.08
CA ALA A 214 -5.73 -5.44 -6.25
C ALA A 214 -4.51 -5.47 -5.34
N GLY A 215 -3.49 -4.69 -5.69
CA GLY A 215 -2.27 -4.54 -4.88
C GLY A 215 -1.40 -3.38 -5.35
N VAL A 216 -0.39 -3.06 -4.55
CA VAL A 216 0.57 -1.99 -4.85
C VAL A 216 1.92 -2.63 -5.14
N PHE A 217 2.48 -2.35 -6.32
CA PHE A 217 3.69 -2.99 -6.82
C PHE A 217 4.68 -1.95 -7.37
N HIS A 218 5.97 -2.18 -7.14
CA HIS A 218 7.02 -1.43 -7.81
C HIS A 218 7.29 -2.05 -9.18
N LEU A 219 6.97 -1.32 -10.25
CA LEU A 219 7.16 -1.75 -11.64
C LEU A 219 8.35 -1.02 -12.25
N HIS A 220 9.12 -1.73 -13.07
CA HIS A 220 10.27 -1.20 -13.77
C HIS A 220 9.92 -0.82 -15.21
N GLN A 221 10.73 0.06 -15.78
CA GLN A 221 10.65 0.35 -17.20
C GLN A 221 10.97 -0.91 -18.01
N GLY A 222 10.12 -1.22 -18.98
CA GLY A 222 10.23 -2.42 -19.81
C GLY A 222 9.45 -3.62 -19.29
N ASP A 223 8.91 -3.58 -18.07
CA ASP A 223 8.05 -4.65 -17.55
C ASP A 223 6.82 -4.84 -18.45
N ILE A 224 6.45 -6.09 -18.66
CA ILE A 224 5.24 -6.52 -19.38
C ILE A 224 4.29 -7.13 -18.36
N LEU A 225 3.07 -6.60 -18.29
CA LEU A 225 2.01 -7.12 -17.42
C LEU A 225 1.02 -7.93 -18.24
N SER A 226 0.63 -9.08 -17.71
CA SER A 226 -0.38 -9.96 -18.32
C SER A 226 -1.45 -10.35 -17.30
N VAL A 227 -2.67 -10.55 -17.80
CA VAL A 227 -3.78 -11.13 -17.04
C VAL A 227 -4.18 -12.42 -17.72
N VAL A 228 -4.06 -13.52 -16.99
CA VAL A 228 -4.30 -14.87 -17.50
C VAL A 228 -5.38 -15.54 -16.68
N ILE A 229 -6.34 -16.16 -17.36
CA ILE A 229 -7.29 -17.10 -16.76
C ILE A 229 -6.73 -18.51 -16.99
N PRO A 230 -6.33 -19.26 -15.95
CA PRO A 230 -5.69 -20.57 -16.07
C PRO A 230 -6.72 -21.69 -16.34
N ARG A 231 -7.53 -21.49 -17.38
CA ARG A 231 -8.51 -22.45 -17.92
C ARG A 231 -8.58 -22.25 -19.43
N ALA A 232 -8.57 -23.35 -20.19
CA ALA A 232 -8.90 -23.31 -21.61
C ALA A 232 -10.37 -22.94 -21.79
N ARG A 233 -10.66 -22.14 -22.83
CA ARG A 233 -12.02 -21.76 -23.27
C ARG A 233 -12.90 -21.21 -22.13
N ALA A 234 -12.29 -20.42 -21.23
CA ALA A 234 -12.99 -19.85 -20.08
C ALA A 234 -14.16 -18.95 -20.52
N LYS A 235 -15.33 -19.13 -19.90
CA LYS A 235 -16.51 -18.31 -20.15
C LYS A 235 -16.52 -17.09 -19.23
N LEU A 236 -16.29 -15.91 -19.80
CA LEU A 236 -16.28 -14.63 -19.07
C LEU A 236 -16.97 -13.53 -19.86
N SER A 237 -17.47 -12.52 -19.16
CA SER A 237 -18.16 -11.38 -19.75
C SER A 237 -17.17 -10.37 -20.34
N LEU A 238 -17.43 -9.91 -21.56
CA LEU A 238 -16.74 -8.77 -22.19
C LEU A 238 -17.36 -7.41 -21.81
N SER A 239 -18.28 -7.38 -20.83
CA SER A 239 -18.86 -6.13 -20.36
C SER A 239 -17.78 -5.23 -19.71
N PRO A 240 -17.64 -3.95 -20.12
CA PRO A 240 -16.68 -3.00 -19.54
C PRO A 240 -16.80 -2.80 -18.03
N HIS A 241 -17.97 -3.03 -17.45
CA HIS A 241 -18.23 -2.88 -16.01
C HIS A 241 -18.10 -4.21 -15.25
N GLY A 242 -18.12 -5.34 -15.96
CA GLY A 242 -17.94 -6.68 -15.38
C GLY A 242 -16.48 -7.10 -15.33
N THR A 243 -15.74 -6.84 -16.42
CA THR A 243 -14.35 -7.23 -16.60
C THR A 243 -13.52 -6.00 -16.95
N PHE A 244 -12.46 -5.74 -16.19
CA PHE A 244 -11.57 -4.60 -16.40
C PHE A 244 -10.21 -4.79 -15.71
N LEU A 245 -9.22 -4.02 -16.17
CA LEU A 245 -7.89 -3.93 -15.58
C LEU A 245 -7.53 -2.47 -15.44
N GLY A 246 -6.89 -2.07 -14.34
CA GLY A 246 -6.44 -0.71 -14.20
C GLY A 246 -5.20 -0.52 -13.34
N LEU A 247 -4.54 0.61 -13.62
CA LEU A 247 -3.23 0.98 -13.10
C LEU A 247 -3.21 2.47 -12.76
N VAL A 248 -2.71 2.80 -11.57
CA VAL A 248 -2.55 4.18 -11.10
C VAL A 248 -1.15 4.34 -10.52
N LYS A 249 -0.35 5.24 -11.11
CA LYS A 249 0.95 5.63 -10.55
C LYS A 249 0.76 6.47 -9.28
N LEU A 250 1.39 6.07 -8.19
CA LEU A 250 1.23 6.68 -6.87
C LEU A 250 2.08 7.93 -6.65
#